data_AF-A0A6J8DZC8-F1
#
_entry.id   AF-A0A6J8DZC8-F1
#
_cell.length_a   1.000
_cell.length_b   1.000
_cell.length_c   1.000
_cell.angle_alpha   90.00
_cell.angle_beta   90.00
_cell.angle_gamma   90.00
#
_symmetry.space_group_name_H-M   'P 1'
#
loop_
_entity.id
_entity.type
_entity.pdbx_description
1 polymer ?
#
loop_
_entity_poly.entity_id
_entity_poly.type
_entity_poly.pdbx_seq_one_letter_code
_entity_poly.pdbx_strand_id
1 'polypeptide(L)'
;MVHLFKTYISPVLLYGMKLLLPKTAMLLQLEKFQKRLLKQLLSLPTSTPDPAVYILSRILPVEAQIDKRALGLFNNICNQDESSTEKQLARRQISVKSLDSNSWFIQIKKILTKYNMDEINTYLDIPMKKEKWITLINRIIQKHWSDSITSMVPYYKRLQHLNYMEFHQGKLHSLLKIKCQSARDIGRIPPKLKMLTGTYILQ
;
A
#
# COMPACT_ATOMS: atom_id res chain seq x y z
N MET A 1 -18.20 -0.80 0.98
CA MET A 1 -17.38 -0.69 2.22
C MET A 1 -15.91 -0.37 1.95
N VAL A 2 -15.16 -1.17 1.17
CA VAL A 2 -13.74 -0.86 0.83
C VAL A 2 -13.56 0.49 0.12
N HIS A 3 -14.52 0.91 -0.71
CA HIS A 3 -14.51 2.22 -1.36
C HIS A 3 -14.54 3.37 -0.32
N LEU A 4 -15.31 3.24 0.76
CA LEU A 4 -15.40 4.25 1.82
C LEU A 4 -14.03 4.48 2.48
N PHE A 5 -13.29 3.40 2.74
CA PHE A 5 -11.92 3.51 3.24
C PHE A 5 -11.00 4.27 2.27
N LYS A 6 -11.08 3.98 0.97
CA LYS A 6 -10.23 4.64 -0.05
C LYS A 6 -10.57 6.12 -0.23
N THR A 7 -11.85 6.48 -0.20
CA THR A 7 -12.33 7.83 -0.52
C THR A 7 -12.26 8.78 0.67
N TYR A 8 -12.57 8.31 1.89
CA TYR A 8 -12.69 9.20 3.04
C TYR A 8 -11.60 8.99 4.09
N ILE A 9 -11.26 7.74 4.40
CA ILE A 9 -10.34 7.43 5.51
C ILE A 9 -8.88 7.57 5.08
N SER A 10 -8.50 6.95 3.96
CA SER A 10 -7.11 6.94 3.46
C SER A 10 -6.55 8.33 3.19
N PRO A 11 -7.31 9.30 2.60
CA PRO A 11 -6.78 10.65 2.40
C PRO A 11 -6.45 11.36 3.72
N VAL A 12 -7.33 11.26 4.72
CA VAL A 12 -7.14 11.88 6.04
C VAL A 12 -5.98 11.21 6.79
N LEU A 13 -5.96 9.88 6.85
CA LEU A 13 -4.94 9.11 7.56
C LEU A 13 -3.52 9.38 7.04
N LEU A 14 -3.41 9.55 5.72
CA LEU A 14 -2.13 9.67 5.02
C LEU A 14 -1.82 11.11 4.61
N TYR A 15 -2.56 12.08 5.12
CA TYR A 15 -2.29 13.50 4.91
C TYR A 15 -0.94 13.86 5.54
N GLY A 16 -0.11 14.65 4.83
CA GLY A 16 1.24 15.04 5.28
C GLY A 16 2.29 13.91 5.28
N MET A 17 1.89 12.64 5.26
CA MET A 17 2.81 11.49 5.38
C MET A 17 3.80 11.35 4.23
N LYS A 18 3.49 11.92 3.05
CA LYS A 18 4.42 11.98 1.91
C LYS A 18 5.68 12.82 2.18
N LEU A 19 5.62 13.74 3.16
CA LEU A 19 6.72 14.60 3.58
C LEU A 19 7.43 14.04 4.82
N LEU A 20 6.66 13.58 5.79
CA LEU A 20 7.22 13.16 7.08
C LEU A 20 7.94 11.81 7.03
N LEU A 21 7.54 10.91 6.11
CA LEU A 21 8.08 9.54 5.96
C LEU A 21 8.28 8.87 7.33
N PRO A 22 7.18 8.48 8.00
CA PRO A 22 7.21 8.08 9.41
C PRO A 22 8.16 6.92 9.68
N LYS A 23 8.89 7.01 10.80
CA LYS A 23 9.80 5.96 11.29
C LYS A 23 9.02 4.69 11.70
N THR A 24 9.75 3.59 11.81
CA THR A 24 9.22 2.22 12.01
C THR A 24 8.15 2.10 13.10
N ALA A 25 8.32 2.72 14.27
CA ALA A 25 7.35 2.62 15.36
C ALA A 25 5.98 3.24 15.01
N MET A 26 5.99 4.44 14.44
CA MET A 26 4.75 5.13 14.02
C MET A 26 4.10 4.42 12.84
N LEU A 27 4.92 3.91 11.90
CA LEU A 27 4.43 3.14 10.77
C LEU A 27 3.69 1.87 11.23
N LEU A 28 4.25 1.14 12.20
CA LEU A 28 3.60 -0.05 12.77
C LEU A 28 2.27 0.27 13.45
N GLN A 29 2.15 1.42 14.12
CA GLN A 29 0.89 1.86 14.72
C GLN A 29 -0.17 2.17 13.65
N LEU A 30 0.21 2.88 12.58
CA LEU A 30 -0.68 3.17 11.46
C LEU A 30 -1.13 1.89 10.76
N GLU A 31 -0.23 0.92 10.60
CA GLU A 31 -0.54 -0.37 10.00
C GLU A 31 -1.52 -1.17 10.86
N LYS A 32 -1.30 -1.22 12.18
CA LYS A 32 -2.24 -1.83 13.14
C LYS A 32 -3.63 -1.19 13.05
N PHE A 33 -3.68 0.15 12.98
CA PHE A 33 -4.93 0.89 12.83
C PHE A 33 -5.64 0.52 11.52
N GLN A 34 -4.94 0.56 10.38
CA GLN A 34 -5.49 0.16 9.09
C GLN A 34 -6.05 -1.25 9.14
N LYS A 35 -5.27 -2.22 9.62
CA LYS A 35 -5.68 -3.63 9.67
C LYS A 35 -6.91 -3.84 10.55
N ARG A 36 -6.96 -3.20 11.71
CA ARG A 36 -8.14 -3.25 12.61
C ARG A 36 -9.39 -2.72 11.91
N LEU A 37 -9.27 -1.58 11.24
CA LEU A 37 -10.39 -0.96 10.55
C LEU A 37 -10.86 -1.79 9.34
N LEU A 38 -9.92 -2.37 8.58
CA LEU A 38 -10.26 -3.27 7.48
C LEU A 38 -10.93 -4.55 7.96
N LYS A 39 -10.48 -5.13 9.09
CA LYS A 39 -11.15 -6.28 9.72
C LYS A 39 -12.59 -5.92 10.10
N GLN A 40 -12.80 -4.75 10.72
CA GLN A 40 -14.15 -4.25 11.06
C GLN A 40 -15.03 -4.05 9.82
N LEU A 41 -14.52 -3.36 8.78
CA LEU A 41 -15.25 -3.11 7.54
C LEU A 41 -15.60 -4.40 6.77
N LEU A 42 -14.82 -5.46 6.95
CA LEU A 42 -15.07 -6.78 6.36
C LEU A 42 -15.80 -7.74 7.31
N SER A 43 -16.17 -7.28 8.51
CA SER A 43 -16.79 -8.12 9.56
C SER A 43 -15.97 -9.37 9.92
N LEU A 44 -14.64 -9.24 9.84
CA LEU A 44 -13.67 -10.28 10.16
C LEU A 44 -13.27 -10.24 11.64
N PRO A 45 -13.04 -11.39 12.29
CA PRO A 45 -12.50 -11.43 13.64
C PRO A 45 -11.11 -10.78 13.75
N THR A 46 -10.77 -10.30 14.95
CA THR A 46 -9.45 -9.72 15.25
C THR A 46 -8.31 -10.72 15.03
N SER A 47 -8.58 -12.01 15.26
CA SER A 47 -7.67 -13.14 15.05
C SER A 47 -7.43 -13.50 13.58
N THR A 48 -8.11 -12.85 12.63
CA THR A 48 -7.90 -13.10 11.21
C THR A 48 -6.47 -12.75 10.81
N PRO A 49 -5.74 -13.65 10.11
CA PRO A 49 -4.38 -13.36 9.64
C PRO A 49 -4.31 -12.13 8.76
N ASP A 50 -3.27 -11.32 8.96
CA ASP A 50 -3.09 -10.04 8.25
C ASP A 50 -2.98 -10.18 6.72
N PRO A 51 -2.30 -11.21 6.15
CA PRO A 51 -2.28 -11.42 4.70
C PRO A 51 -3.69 -11.55 4.10
N ALA A 52 -4.61 -12.23 4.80
CA ALA A 52 -5.98 -12.40 4.33
C ALA A 52 -6.75 -11.08 4.30
N VAL A 53 -6.49 -10.19 5.26
CA VAL A 53 -7.11 -8.85 5.28
C VAL A 53 -6.72 -8.06 4.04
N TYR A 54 -5.43 -8.06 3.68
CA TYR A 54 -4.97 -7.39 2.48
C TYR A 54 -5.51 -8.05 1.21
N ILE A 55 -5.48 -9.38 1.12
CA ILE A 55 -5.99 -10.13 -0.05
C ILE A 55 -7.47 -9.86 -0.30
N LEU A 56 -8.30 -9.88 0.75
CA LEU A 56 -9.74 -9.66 0.65
C LEU A 56 -10.10 -8.20 0.39
N SER A 57 -9.43 -7.27 1.08
CA SER A 57 -9.69 -5.83 0.94
C SER A 57 -9.13 -5.25 -0.36
N ARG A 58 -8.12 -5.90 -0.96
CA ARG A 58 -7.38 -5.41 -2.14
C ARG A 58 -6.83 -4.00 -1.93
N ILE A 59 -6.44 -3.71 -0.69
CA ILE A 59 -5.80 -2.48 -0.25
C ILE A 59 -4.36 -2.82 0.11
N LEU A 60 -3.43 -1.96 -0.33
CA LEU A 60 -2.02 -2.11 0.00
C LEU A 60 -1.75 -1.70 1.45
N PRO A 61 -0.68 -2.21 2.08
CA PRO A 61 -0.23 -1.73 3.38
C PRO A 61 -0.02 -0.20 3.39
N VAL A 62 -0.18 0.41 4.56
CA VAL A 62 0.00 1.87 4.74
C VAL A 62 1.36 2.32 4.21
N GLU A 63 2.43 1.57 4.49
CA GLU A 63 3.77 1.87 4.02
C GLU A 63 3.83 2.03 2.49
N ALA A 64 3.28 1.05 1.76
CA ALA A 64 3.19 1.11 0.30
C ALA A 64 2.43 2.34 -0.21
N GLN A 65 1.37 2.76 0.51
CA GLN A 65 0.60 3.95 0.15
C GLN A 65 1.37 5.24 0.41
N ILE A 66 2.18 5.29 1.48
CA ILE A 66 3.07 6.41 1.78
C ILE A 66 4.17 6.50 0.70
N ASP A 67 4.82 5.37 0.40
CA ASP A 67 5.87 5.27 -0.61
C ASP A 67 5.37 5.76 -1.98
N LYS A 68 4.17 5.33 -2.41
CA LYS A 68 3.52 5.81 -3.65
C LYS A 68 3.38 7.34 -3.68
N ARG A 69 2.96 7.95 -2.56
CA ARG A 69 2.75 9.40 -2.48
C ARG A 69 4.08 10.18 -2.41
N ALA A 70 5.06 9.63 -1.72
CA ALA A 70 6.40 10.20 -1.61
C ALA A 70 7.11 10.21 -2.97
N LEU A 71 7.07 9.08 -3.68
CA LEU A 71 7.59 8.99 -5.04
C LEU A 71 6.80 9.84 -6.04
N GLY A 72 5.48 10.01 -5.82
CA GLY A 72 4.67 10.95 -6.60
C GLY A 72 5.13 12.41 -6.41
N LEU A 73 5.46 12.81 -5.18
CA LEU A 73 6.05 14.11 -4.89
C LEU A 73 7.46 14.25 -5.51
N PHE A 74 8.29 13.22 -5.40
CA PHE A 74 9.62 13.20 -6.00
C PHE A 74 9.59 13.43 -7.52
N ASN A 75 8.66 12.79 -8.23
CA ASN A 75 8.52 13.03 -9.67
C ASN A 75 8.06 14.44 -10.01
N ASN A 76 7.24 15.07 -9.16
CA ASN A 76 6.91 16.48 -9.35
C ASN A 76 8.15 17.37 -9.24
N ILE A 77 9.09 17.05 -8.35
CA ILE A 77 10.38 17.75 -8.20
C ILE A 77 11.27 17.50 -9.43
N CYS A 78 11.35 16.26 -9.92
CA CYS A 78 12.16 15.93 -11.10
C CYS A 78 11.70 16.68 -12.36
N ASN A 79 10.39 16.88 -12.50
CA ASN A 79 9.78 17.58 -13.64
C ASN A 79 9.77 19.12 -13.49
N GLN A 80 10.34 19.69 -12.41
CA GLN A 80 10.55 21.14 -12.34
C GLN A 80 11.70 21.58 -13.26
N ASP A 81 11.74 22.87 -13.57
CA ASP A 81 12.86 23.50 -14.27
C ASP A 81 14.17 23.35 -13.48
N GLU A 82 15.31 23.29 -14.16
CA GLU A 82 16.63 23.20 -13.51
C GLU A 82 16.97 24.44 -12.66
N SER A 83 16.33 25.58 -12.93
CA SER A 83 16.42 26.79 -12.11
C SER A 83 15.61 26.72 -10.81
N SER A 84 14.74 25.72 -10.66
CA SER A 84 13.90 25.57 -9.46
C SER A 84 14.75 25.25 -8.24
N THR A 85 14.40 25.88 -7.11
CA THR A 85 15.11 25.69 -5.85
C THR A 85 15.00 24.24 -5.37
N GLU A 86 13.84 23.62 -5.59
CA GLU A 86 13.55 22.24 -5.19
C GLU A 86 14.45 21.24 -5.91
N LYS A 87 14.63 21.39 -7.23
CA LYS A 87 15.46 20.48 -8.03
C LYS A 87 16.95 20.67 -7.74
N GLN A 88 17.40 21.91 -7.58
CA GLN A 88 18.77 22.22 -7.16
C GLN A 88 19.07 21.67 -5.76
N LEU A 89 18.13 21.84 -4.82
CA LEU A 89 18.23 21.30 -3.47
C LEU A 89 18.27 19.77 -3.50
N ALA A 90 17.45 19.12 -4.33
CA ALA A 90 17.47 17.67 -4.51
C ALA A 90 18.86 17.18 -4.95
N ARG A 91 19.39 17.74 -6.05
CA ARG A 91 20.73 17.41 -6.58
C ARG A 91 21.80 17.59 -5.50
N ARG A 92 21.81 18.74 -4.82
CA ARG A 92 22.78 19.02 -3.74
C ARG A 92 22.68 18.03 -2.59
N GLN A 93 21.47 17.76 -2.08
CA GLN A 93 21.29 16.89 -0.93
C GLN A 93 21.68 15.45 -1.25
N ILE A 94 21.44 14.99 -2.48
CA ILE A 94 21.81 13.64 -2.92
C ILE A 94 23.33 13.50 -3.03
N SER A 95 24.04 14.51 -3.53
CA SER A 95 25.49 14.46 -3.68
C SER A 95 26.24 14.60 -2.36
N VAL A 96 25.69 15.35 -1.39
CA VAL A 96 26.40 15.71 -0.15
C VAL A 96 26.07 14.78 1.03
N LYS A 97 24.85 14.25 1.11
CA LYS A 97 24.41 13.49 2.29
C LYS A 97 24.76 12.01 2.18
N SER A 98 25.24 11.43 3.28
CA SER A 98 25.41 9.99 3.44
C SER A 98 24.06 9.26 3.50
N LEU A 99 24.07 7.95 3.27
CA LEU A 99 22.88 7.08 3.33
C LEU A 99 22.24 7.03 4.73
N ASP A 100 22.99 7.33 5.78
CA ASP A 100 22.49 7.35 7.16
C ASP A 100 21.80 8.67 7.55
N SER A 101 21.84 9.66 6.66
CA SER A 101 21.19 10.95 6.87
C SER A 101 19.66 10.82 6.96
N ASN A 102 19.05 11.64 7.81
CA ASN A 102 17.60 11.80 7.93
C ASN A 102 16.99 12.69 6.84
N SER A 103 17.74 13.00 5.77
CA SER A 103 17.25 13.79 4.64
C SER A 103 16.12 13.08 3.90
N TRP A 104 15.06 13.82 3.53
CA TRP A 104 13.94 13.29 2.77
C TRP A 104 14.38 12.64 1.44
N PHE A 105 15.34 13.23 0.73
CA PHE A 105 15.86 12.68 -0.53
C PHE A 105 16.62 11.36 -0.32
N ILE A 106 17.29 11.20 0.83
CA ILE A 106 17.94 9.93 1.18
C ILE A 106 16.90 8.86 1.50
N GLN A 107 15.77 9.24 2.13
CA GLN A 107 14.65 8.32 2.30
C GLN A 107 14.03 7.91 0.95
N ILE A 108 13.90 8.83 -0.01
CA ILE A 108 13.49 8.49 -1.38
C ILE A 108 14.47 7.51 -2.02
N LYS A 109 15.78 7.74 -1.87
CA LYS A 109 16.81 6.80 -2.36
C LYS A 109 16.61 5.41 -1.75
N LYS A 110 16.36 5.30 -0.44
CA LYS A 110 16.04 4.03 0.24
C LYS A 110 14.77 3.38 -0.30
N ILE A 111 13.72 4.16 -0.59
CA ILE A 111 12.48 3.67 -1.20
C ILE A 111 12.75 3.10 -2.61
N LEU A 112 13.51 3.80 -3.44
CA LEU A 112 13.88 3.32 -4.78
C LEU A 112 14.65 2.00 -4.69
N THR A 113 15.63 1.91 -3.79
CA THR A 113 16.38 0.67 -3.54
C THR A 113 15.48 -0.46 -3.03
N LYS A 114 14.57 -0.19 -2.09
CA LYS A 114 13.60 -1.18 -1.56
C LYS A 114 12.77 -1.83 -2.67
N TYR A 115 12.42 -1.06 -3.70
CA TYR A 115 11.60 -1.51 -4.82
C TYR A 115 12.42 -1.94 -6.05
N ASN A 116 13.75 -2.05 -5.93
CA ASN A 116 14.68 -2.36 -7.03
C ASN A 116 14.47 -1.46 -8.26
N MET A 117 14.29 -0.15 -8.02
CA MET A 117 14.20 0.87 -9.06
C MET A 117 15.57 1.46 -9.39
N ASP A 118 15.66 2.21 -10.49
CA ASP A 118 16.91 2.86 -10.90
C ASP A 118 17.39 3.89 -9.87
N GLU A 119 18.63 4.34 -10.03
CA GLU A 119 19.21 5.34 -9.15
C GLU A 119 18.44 6.66 -9.22
N ILE A 120 18.43 7.36 -8.08
CA ILE A 120 17.71 8.63 -7.93
C ILE A 120 18.17 9.69 -8.95
N ASN A 121 19.44 9.68 -9.35
CA ASN A 121 20.02 10.62 -10.32
C ASN A 121 19.44 10.40 -11.72
N THR A 122 19.21 9.15 -12.12
CA THR A 122 18.62 8.81 -13.42
C THR A 122 17.29 9.53 -13.65
N TYR A 123 16.45 9.62 -12.62
CA TYR A 123 15.15 10.30 -12.71
C TYR A 123 15.23 11.82 -12.62
N LEU A 124 16.29 12.38 -12.02
CA LEU A 124 16.53 13.82 -11.98
C LEU A 124 17.04 14.34 -13.32
N ASP A 125 17.91 13.59 -13.97
CA ASP A 125 18.51 13.93 -15.26
C ASP A 125 17.56 13.67 -16.42
N ILE A 126 16.78 12.60 -16.35
CA ILE A 126 15.80 12.23 -17.39
C ILE A 126 14.41 12.11 -16.73
N PRO A 127 13.69 13.24 -16.56
CA PRO A 127 12.37 13.23 -15.94
C PRO A 127 11.36 12.42 -16.74
N MET A 128 10.56 11.64 -16.04
CA MET A 128 9.49 10.85 -16.65
C MET A 128 8.17 11.64 -16.65
N LYS A 129 7.41 11.54 -17.74
CA LYS A 129 6.02 12.03 -17.80
C LYS A 129 5.18 11.41 -16.69
N LYS A 130 4.32 12.22 -16.08
CA LYS A 130 3.51 11.85 -14.91
C LYS A 130 2.68 10.58 -15.11
N GLU A 131 2.05 10.36 -16.27
CA GLU A 131 1.24 9.14 -16.47
C GLU A 131 2.11 7.87 -16.50
N LYS A 132 3.25 7.93 -17.20
CA LYS A 132 4.21 6.82 -17.26
C LYS A 132 4.78 6.50 -15.88
N TRP A 133 5.11 7.54 -15.12
CA TRP A 133 5.62 7.42 -13.75
C TRP A 133 4.61 6.74 -12.81
N ILE A 134 3.35 7.21 -12.82
CA ILE A 134 2.28 6.63 -12.01
C ILE A 134 2.08 5.15 -12.36
N THR A 135 2.11 4.81 -13.65
CA THR A 135 1.97 3.43 -14.13
C THR A 135 3.13 2.55 -13.66
N LEU A 136 4.36 3.05 -13.78
CA LEU A 136 5.58 2.37 -13.34
C LEU A 136 5.54 2.06 -11.85
N ILE A 137 5.32 3.07 -11.02
CA ILE A 137 5.24 2.94 -9.56
C ILE A 137 4.14 1.97 -9.17
N ASN A 138 2.95 2.13 -9.76
CA ASN A 138 1.83 1.28 -9.42
C ASN A 138 2.16 -0.18 -9.70
N ARG A 139 2.77 -0.48 -10.84
CA ARG A 139 3.20 -1.83 -11.21
C ARG A 139 4.25 -2.38 -10.24
N ILE A 140 5.33 -1.63 -9.99
CA ILE A 140 6.46 -2.10 -9.18
C ILE A 140 6.04 -2.33 -7.73
N ILE A 141 5.42 -1.33 -7.10
CA ILE A 141 4.98 -1.43 -5.70
C ILE A 141 3.91 -2.51 -5.56
N GLN A 142 2.98 -2.61 -6.52
CA GLN A 142 1.98 -3.67 -6.48
C GLN A 142 2.62 -5.05 -6.54
N LYS A 143 3.58 -5.26 -7.45
CA LYS A 143 4.30 -6.54 -7.57
C LYS A 143 5.02 -6.89 -6.26
N HIS A 144 5.85 -5.98 -5.75
CA HIS A 144 6.59 -6.19 -4.50
C HIS A 144 5.69 -6.62 -3.33
N TRP A 145 4.60 -5.90 -3.09
CA TRP A 145 3.70 -6.22 -2.00
C TRP A 145 2.81 -7.43 -2.27
N SER A 146 2.45 -7.68 -3.53
CA SER A 146 1.75 -8.90 -3.92
C SER A 146 2.59 -10.13 -3.60
N ASP A 147 3.86 -10.12 -4.02
CA ASP A 147 4.80 -11.22 -3.81
C ASP A 147 5.05 -11.42 -2.31
N SER A 148 5.31 -10.33 -1.58
CA SER A 148 5.49 -10.35 -0.12
C SER A 148 4.28 -10.93 0.62
N ILE A 149 3.07 -10.41 0.36
CA ILE A 149 1.84 -10.88 1.02
C ILE A 149 1.54 -12.34 0.65
N THR A 150 1.71 -12.71 -0.62
CA THR A 150 1.45 -14.06 -1.10
C THR A 150 2.42 -15.07 -0.49
N SER A 151 3.70 -14.70 -0.34
CA SER A 151 4.71 -15.52 0.33
C SER A 151 4.40 -15.78 1.80
N MET A 152 3.62 -14.91 2.45
CA MET A 152 3.22 -15.09 3.85
C MET A 152 2.06 -16.08 4.02
N VAL A 153 1.24 -16.32 2.99
CA VAL A 153 0.02 -17.14 3.10
C VAL A 153 0.29 -18.60 3.49
N PRO A 154 1.29 -19.30 2.91
CA PRO A 154 1.57 -20.71 3.25
C PRO A 154 1.86 -20.96 4.74
N TYR A 155 2.35 -19.95 5.48
CA TYR A 155 2.60 -20.07 6.91
C TYR A 155 1.32 -20.13 7.76
N TYR A 156 0.15 -19.87 7.17
CA TYR A 156 -1.14 -19.89 7.85
C TYR A 156 -2.02 -21.03 7.34
N LYS A 157 -2.00 -22.17 8.04
CA LYS A 157 -2.86 -23.34 7.74
C LYS A 157 -4.35 -22.99 7.57
N ARG A 158 -4.83 -21.99 8.31
CA ARG A 158 -6.22 -21.50 8.26
C ARG A 158 -6.62 -20.84 6.93
N LEU A 159 -5.65 -20.42 6.11
CA LEU A 159 -5.88 -19.76 4.83
C LEU A 159 -5.85 -20.72 3.63
N GLN A 160 -5.83 -22.03 3.86
CA GLN A 160 -5.77 -23.05 2.80
C GLN A 160 -6.90 -22.94 1.75
N HIS A 161 -8.04 -22.35 2.10
CA HIS A 161 -9.19 -22.16 1.21
C HIS A 161 -9.24 -20.77 0.56
N LEU A 162 -8.32 -19.87 0.92
CA LEU A 162 -8.25 -18.54 0.33
C LEU A 162 -7.55 -18.64 -1.04
N ASN A 163 -8.23 -18.24 -2.10
CA ASN A 163 -7.56 -18.06 -3.40
C ASN A 163 -6.69 -16.79 -3.35
N TYR A 164 -5.42 -16.97 -3.01
CA TYR A 164 -4.46 -15.87 -2.86
C TYR A 164 -3.66 -15.58 -4.13
N MET A 165 -3.73 -16.45 -5.15
CA MET A 165 -2.99 -16.29 -6.41
C MET A 165 -3.47 -15.10 -7.25
N GLU A 166 -4.61 -14.48 -6.91
CA GLU A 166 -5.19 -13.37 -7.66
C GLU A 166 -5.09 -12.00 -6.96
N PHE A 167 -4.05 -11.69 -6.19
CA PHE A 167 -3.92 -10.35 -5.57
C PHE A 167 -3.70 -9.20 -6.57
N HIS A 168 -4.80 -8.60 -7.03
CA HIS A 168 -4.78 -7.44 -7.93
C HIS A 168 -5.44 -6.20 -7.29
N GLN A 169 -4.69 -5.09 -7.18
CA GLN A 169 -5.23 -3.82 -6.69
C GLN A 169 -6.39 -3.34 -7.57
N GLY A 170 -7.50 -2.92 -6.94
CA GLY A 170 -8.58 -2.20 -7.63
C GLY A 170 -9.78 -3.04 -8.07
N LYS A 171 -9.65 -4.36 -8.22
CA LYS A 171 -10.80 -5.26 -8.46
C LYS A 171 -11.23 -5.93 -7.16
N LEU A 172 -12.47 -5.67 -6.71
CA LEU A 172 -13.07 -6.35 -5.55
C LEU A 172 -12.92 -7.87 -5.68
N HIS A 173 -12.65 -8.55 -4.57
CA HIS A 173 -12.68 -10.01 -4.53
C HIS A 173 -14.05 -10.50 -5.04
N SER A 174 -14.10 -11.61 -5.78
CA SER A 174 -15.33 -12.14 -6.40
C SER A 174 -16.49 -12.26 -5.39
N LEU A 175 -16.18 -12.68 -4.17
CA LEU A 175 -17.14 -12.81 -3.06
C LEU A 175 -17.69 -11.48 -2.53
N LEU A 176 -17.02 -10.36 -2.79
CA LEU A 176 -17.49 -9.02 -2.47
C LEU A 176 -18.17 -8.33 -3.66
N LYS A 177 -18.18 -8.97 -4.84
CA LYS A 177 -18.89 -8.49 -6.04
C LYS A 177 -20.37 -8.89 -6.07
N ILE A 178 -20.88 -9.57 -5.04
CA ILE A 178 -22.29 -9.99 -4.98
C ILE A 178 -23.16 -8.73 -5.00
N LYS A 179 -24.01 -8.59 -6.03
CA LYS A 179 -25.07 -7.59 -6.05
C LYS A 179 -26.02 -7.91 -4.90
N CYS A 180 -25.86 -7.19 -3.79
CA CYS A 180 -26.72 -7.34 -2.63
C CYS A 180 -28.03 -6.61 -2.95
N GLN A 181 -29.09 -7.37 -3.24
CA GLN A 181 -30.42 -6.82 -3.50
C GLN A 181 -31.28 -6.82 -2.23
N SER A 182 -30.90 -7.60 -1.22
CA SER A 182 -31.62 -7.71 0.05
C SER A 182 -30.70 -7.66 1.28
N ALA A 183 -31.26 -7.30 2.44
CA ALA A 183 -30.56 -7.34 3.71
C ALA A 183 -30.05 -8.76 4.08
N ARG A 184 -30.75 -9.81 3.61
CA ARG A 184 -30.31 -11.21 3.79
C ARG A 184 -29.03 -11.51 3.02
N ASP A 185 -28.85 -10.94 1.84
CA ASP A 185 -27.63 -11.12 1.04
C ASP A 185 -26.43 -10.49 1.73
N ILE A 186 -26.63 -9.31 2.33
CA ILE A 186 -25.62 -8.63 3.15
C ILE A 186 -25.25 -9.51 4.35
N GLY A 187 -26.25 -10.08 5.04
CA GLY A 187 -26.04 -10.97 6.19
C GLY A 187 -25.25 -12.26 5.87
N ARG A 188 -25.25 -12.71 4.62
CA ARG A 188 -24.51 -13.90 4.16
C ARG A 188 -23.04 -13.65 3.86
N ILE A 189 -22.61 -12.39 3.72
CA ILE A 189 -21.22 -12.05 3.40
C ILE A 189 -20.26 -12.36 4.57
N PRO A 190 -20.51 -11.91 5.82
CA PRO A 190 -19.61 -12.17 6.93
C PRO A 190 -19.36 -13.66 7.20
N PRO A 191 -20.38 -14.56 7.21
CA PRO A 191 -20.15 -16.00 7.33
C PRO A 191 -19.22 -16.56 6.25
N LYS A 192 -19.43 -16.19 4.98
CA LYS A 192 -18.59 -16.65 3.86
C LYS A 192 -17.14 -16.19 3.99
N LEU A 193 -16.93 -14.94 4.39
CA LEU A 193 -15.59 -14.40 4.63
C LEU A 193 -14.89 -15.08 5.82
N LYS A 194 -15.63 -15.38 6.88
CA LYS A 194 -15.12 -16.13 8.04
C LYS A 194 -14.73 -17.56 7.65
N MET A 195 -15.50 -18.23 6.80
CA MET A 195 -15.16 -19.58 6.32
C MET A 195 -13.85 -19.59 5.54
N LEU A 196 -13.66 -18.64 4.61
CA LEU A 196 -12.42 -18.54 3.84
C LEU A 196 -11.18 -18.23 4.66
N THR A 197 -11.36 -17.46 5.73
CA THR A 197 -10.27 -17.08 6.62
C THR A 197 -10.01 -18.12 7.71
N GLY A 198 -10.78 -19.24 7.71
CA GLY A 198 -10.69 -20.28 8.73
C GLY A 198 -11.08 -19.80 10.12
N THR A 199 -11.95 -18.79 10.20
CA THR A 199 -12.42 -18.18 11.46
C THR A 199 -13.91 -18.41 11.72
N TYR A 200 -14.57 -19.22 10.91
CA TYR A 200 -15.95 -19.63 11.13
C TYR A 200 -16.00 -20.77 12.16
N ILE A 201 -16.71 -20.55 13.25
CA ILE A 201 -16.97 -21.56 14.28
C ILE A 201 -18.33 -22.17 13.94
N LEU A 202 -18.35 -23.46 13.60
CA LEU A 202 -19.60 -24.24 13.56
C LEU A 202 -20.01 -24.44 15.02
N GLN A 203 -21.09 -23.77 15.43
CA GLN A 203 -21.78 -24.06 16.68
C GLN A 203 -22.95 -25.00 16.39
#